data_AF-A0A3M2A559-F1
#
_entry.id   AF-A0A3M2A559-F1
#
_cell.length_a   1.000
_cell.length_b   1.000
_cell.length_c   1.000
_cell.angle_alpha   90.00
_cell.angle_beta   90.00
_cell.angle_gamma   90.00
#
_symmetry.space_group_name_H-M   'P 1'
#
loop_
_entity.id
_entity.type
_entity.pdbx_description
1 polymer ?
#
loop_
_entity_poly.entity_id
_entity_poly.type
_entity_poly.pdbx_seq_one_letter_code
_entity_poly.pdbx_strand_id
1 'polypeptide(L)'
;MMRGMPTFVAHARTLARARGRAVAFVLGVAICASCALRPSRLPELDRRFYANLPSPDAQHAFLKMRKPEERRAYLESLGLWQKWEALSPEEQKAVLEGRVEVGFDEFALYMAWGPPADVRTERTKHRKVDFLTFIRCTSGPRTGAYVKSNLDCDGTSSETIVAVENGRVTEIRYPY
;
A
#
# COMPACT_ATOMS: atom_id res chain seq x y z
N MET A 1 -56.26 -52.53 68.55
CA MET A 1 -54.83 -52.73 68.20
C MET A 1 -54.37 -51.50 67.45
N MET A 2 -53.77 -50.55 68.15
CA MET A 2 -52.31 -50.34 68.28
C MET A 2 -51.61 -49.88 67.00
N ARG A 3 -51.20 -48.60 67.08
CA ARG A 3 -49.92 -48.00 66.67
C ARG A 3 -49.57 -47.89 65.19
N GLY A 4 -49.22 -46.66 64.79
CA GLY A 4 -48.33 -46.41 63.66
C GLY A 4 -48.33 -44.96 63.17
N MET A 5 -47.79 -44.02 63.95
CA MET A 5 -47.11 -42.85 63.35
C MET A 5 -45.72 -43.31 62.90
N PRO A 6 -45.24 -42.82 61.75
CA PRO A 6 -44.04 -42.01 61.85
C PRO A 6 -44.06 -40.74 60.98
N THR A 7 -43.17 -39.87 61.43
CA THR A 7 -42.81 -38.50 61.09
C THR A 7 -41.95 -38.37 59.82
N PHE A 8 -41.66 -37.10 59.47
CA PHE A 8 -40.50 -36.62 58.66
C PHE A 8 -40.67 -36.72 57.13
N VAL A 9 -40.24 -35.80 56.25
CA VAL A 9 -39.35 -34.62 56.28
C VAL A 9 -39.86 -33.63 55.21
N ALA A 10 -39.79 -32.33 55.50
CA ALA A 10 -39.92 -31.25 54.53
C ALA A 10 -38.80 -31.30 53.48
N HIS A 11 -39.12 -31.48 52.20
CA HIS A 11 -38.15 -31.27 51.12
C HIS A 11 -38.12 -29.81 50.71
N ALA A 12 -37.00 -29.19 51.05
CA ALA A 12 -36.61 -27.85 50.73
C ALA A 12 -36.44 -27.65 49.22
N ARG A 13 -36.65 -26.38 48.85
CA ARG A 13 -36.47 -25.76 47.55
C ARG A 13 -35.08 -26.05 46.96
N THR A 14 -35.05 -26.41 45.68
CA THR A 14 -33.85 -26.26 44.84
C THR A 14 -34.22 -25.82 43.43
N LEU A 15 -34.74 -24.59 43.29
CA LEU A 15 -34.79 -23.88 42.01
C LEU A 15 -33.62 -22.91 41.94
N ALA A 16 -32.45 -23.39 41.51
CA ALA A 16 -31.37 -22.53 41.05
C ALA A 16 -30.34 -23.33 40.24
N ARG A 17 -30.49 -23.35 38.91
CA ARG A 17 -29.37 -23.38 37.94
C ARG A 17 -29.91 -23.51 36.51
N ALA A 18 -30.31 -22.38 35.95
CA ALA A 18 -30.50 -22.26 34.50
C ALA A 18 -30.32 -20.80 34.08
N ARG A 19 -29.07 -20.34 34.00
CA ARG A 19 -28.65 -19.08 33.34
C ARG A 19 -27.14 -18.94 33.48
N GLY A 20 -26.37 -19.39 32.50
CA GLY A 20 -24.91 -19.19 32.58
C GLY A 20 -24.05 -19.86 31.51
N ARG A 21 -24.58 -20.25 30.34
CA ARG A 21 -23.77 -20.88 29.28
C ARG A 21 -24.10 -20.46 27.84
N ALA A 22 -24.64 -19.25 27.63
CA ALA A 22 -25.00 -18.79 26.28
C ALA A 22 -24.38 -17.44 25.86
N VAL A 23 -23.43 -16.88 26.62
CA VAL A 23 -22.82 -15.57 26.28
C VAL A 23 -21.35 -15.69 25.82
N ALA A 24 -20.71 -16.86 25.99
CA ALA A 24 -19.27 -16.99 25.76
C ALA A 24 -18.83 -17.36 24.32
N PHE A 25 -19.75 -17.55 23.37
CA PHE A 25 -19.40 -18.05 22.03
C PHE A 25 -19.47 -17.01 20.89
N VAL A 26 -19.89 -15.76 21.16
CA VAL A 26 -20.05 -14.73 20.11
C VAL A 26 -18.85 -13.77 20.02
N LEU A 27 -17.91 -13.79 20.99
CA LEU A 27 -16.79 -12.84 21.03
C LEU A 27 -15.44 -13.36 20.48
N GLY A 28 -15.41 -14.50 19.79
CA GLY A 28 -14.16 -15.18 19.40
C GLY A 28 -13.65 -15.00 17.97
N VAL A 29 -14.44 -14.44 17.04
CA VAL A 29 -14.15 -14.55 15.58
C VAL A 29 -13.67 -13.24 14.92
N ALA A 30 -13.63 -12.12 15.64
CA ALA A 30 -13.39 -10.81 15.01
C ALA A 30 -11.92 -10.39 14.77
N ILE A 31 -10.91 -11.18 15.16
CA ILE A 31 -9.52 -10.70 15.21
C ILE A 31 -8.65 -11.13 13.99
N CYS A 32 -9.14 -12.02 13.11
CA CYS A 32 -8.30 -12.60 12.05
C CYS A 32 -8.29 -11.86 10.69
N ALA A 33 -9.04 -10.75 10.52
CA ALA A 33 -9.19 -10.12 9.20
C ALA A 33 -8.10 -9.08 8.85
N SER A 34 -7.31 -8.61 9.82
CA SER A 34 -6.43 -7.44 9.62
C SER A 34 -5.06 -7.76 9.00
N CYS A 35 -4.71 -9.03 8.78
CA CYS A 35 -3.41 -9.43 8.24
C CYS A 35 -3.38 -9.60 6.70
N ALA A 36 -4.50 -9.42 5.99
CA ALA A 36 -4.61 -9.83 4.58
C ALA A 36 -4.25 -8.73 3.56
N LEU A 37 -4.22 -7.46 3.95
CA LEU A 37 -4.07 -6.33 3.02
C LEU A 37 -2.64 -5.78 3.03
N ARG A 38 -1.70 -6.52 2.44
CA ARG A 38 -0.31 -6.07 2.23
C ARG A 38 -0.09 -5.68 0.77
N PRO A 39 0.52 -4.52 0.48
CA PRO A 39 0.82 -4.10 -0.90
C PRO A 39 1.64 -5.12 -1.68
N SER A 40 2.51 -5.89 -1.03
CA SER A 40 3.32 -6.92 -1.66
C SER A 40 2.52 -8.04 -2.35
N ARG A 41 1.24 -8.22 -2.00
CA ARG A 41 0.36 -9.21 -2.64
C ARG A 41 -0.36 -8.70 -3.89
N LEU A 42 -0.30 -7.41 -4.17
CA LEU A 42 -0.89 -6.85 -5.39
C LEU A 42 -0.09 -7.30 -6.62
N PRO A 43 -0.73 -7.45 -7.79
CA PRO A 43 -0.04 -7.53 -9.08
C PRO A 43 0.97 -6.40 -9.26
N GLU A 44 2.01 -6.62 -10.07
CA GLU A 44 3.13 -5.68 -10.21
C GLU A 44 2.67 -4.26 -10.62
N LEU A 45 1.81 -4.15 -11.64
CA LEU A 45 1.30 -2.85 -12.08
C LEU A 45 0.46 -2.16 -10.98
N ASP A 46 -0.40 -2.91 -10.29
CA ASP A 46 -1.20 -2.41 -9.18
C ASP A 46 -0.32 -1.90 -8.02
N ARG A 47 0.83 -2.55 -7.74
CA ARG A 47 1.81 -2.08 -6.75
C ARG A 47 2.42 -0.74 -7.13
N ARG A 48 2.73 -0.54 -8.41
CA ARG A 48 3.29 0.71 -8.92
C ARG A 48 2.29 1.85 -8.79
N PHE A 49 1.03 1.60 -9.12
CA PHE A 49 -0.04 2.57 -8.86
C PHE A 49 -0.19 2.85 -7.37
N TYR A 50 -0.25 1.82 -6.53
CA TYR A 50 -0.35 1.96 -5.07
C TYR A 50 0.73 2.88 -4.49
N ALA A 51 1.98 2.72 -4.93
CA ALA A 51 3.10 3.54 -4.46
C ALA A 51 2.96 5.04 -4.83
N ASN A 52 2.23 5.34 -5.90
CA ASN A 52 2.05 6.69 -6.45
C ASN A 52 0.67 7.31 -6.16
N LEU A 53 -0.15 6.66 -5.32
CA LEU A 53 -1.42 7.23 -4.89
C LEU A 53 -1.19 8.51 -4.06
N PRO A 54 -2.05 9.53 -4.20
CA PRO A 54 -1.81 10.88 -3.68
C PRO A 54 -1.88 10.97 -2.15
N SER A 55 -2.51 9.99 -1.47
CA SER A 55 -2.66 10.00 -0.02
C SER A 55 -2.69 8.61 0.59
N PRO A 56 -2.39 8.49 1.90
CA PRO A 56 -2.55 7.24 2.65
C PRO A 56 -3.99 6.70 2.63
N ASP A 57 -5.00 7.59 2.64
CA ASP A 57 -6.40 7.17 2.56
C ASP A 57 -6.72 6.54 1.21
N ALA A 58 -6.18 7.10 0.12
CA ALA A 58 -6.32 6.52 -1.21
C ALA A 58 -5.65 5.14 -1.29
N GLN A 59 -4.46 4.99 -0.69
CA GLN A 59 -3.77 3.70 -0.56
C GLN A 59 -4.61 2.68 0.19
N HIS A 60 -5.18 3.07 1.32
CA HIS A 60 -6.03 2.19 2.12
C HIS A 60 -7.33 1.81 1.39
N ALA A 61 -7.96 2.75 0.69
CA ALA A 61 -9.12 2.49 -0.16
C ALA A 61 -8.78 1.49 -1.27
N PHE A 62 -7.65 1.68 -1.95
CA PHE A 62 -7.18 0.79 -3.01
C PHE A 62 -6.95 -0.64 -2.53
N LEU A 63 -6.37 -0.82 -1.34
CA LEU A 63 -6.14 -2.16 -0.77
C LEU A 63 -7.44 -2.89 -0.42
N LYS A 64 -8.54 -2.18 -0.14
CA LYS A 64 -9.84 -2.83 0.15
C LYS A 64 -10.49 -3.44 -1.09
N MET A 65 -10.13 -2.98 -2.30
CA MET A 65 -10.68 -3.46 -3.56
C MET A 65 -10.08 -4.82 -3.90
N ARG A 66 -10.95 -5.83 -4.02
CA ARG A 66 -10.51 -7.21 -4.22
C ARG A 66 -10.30 -7.51 -5.69
N LYS A 67 -11.17 -6.96 -6.54
CA LYS A 67 -11.20 -7.28 -7.96
C LYS A 67 -10.30 -6.31 -8.77
N PRO A 68 -9.59 -6.80 -9.80
CA PRO A 68 -8.82 -5.94 -10.69
C PRO A 68 -9.66 -4.83 -11.35
N GLU A 69 -10.91 -5.12 -11.70
CA GLU A 69 -11.80 -4.16 -12.37
C GLU A 69 -12.18 -3.01 -11.44
N GLU A 70 -12.39 -3.29 -10.15
CA GLU A 70 -12.64 -2.26 -9.12
C GLU A 70 -11.44 -1.33 -8.96
N ARG A 71 -10.23 -1.90 -8.95
CA ARG A 71 -8.98 -1.13 -8.85
C ARG A 71 -8.76 -0.26 -10.09
N ARG A 72 -8.99 -0.80 -11.29
CA ARG A 72 -8.92 -0.03 -12.53
C ARG A 72 -9.93 1.13 -12.53
N ALA A 73 -11.19 0.88 -12.23
CA ALA A 73 -12.22 1.93 -12.17
C ALA A 73 -11.87 3.04 -11.15
N TYR A 74 -11.27 2.66 -10.02
CA TYR A 74 -10.76 3.64 -9.06
C TYR A 74 -9.61 4.48 -9.62
N LEU A 75 -8.64 3.86 -10.29
CA LEU A 75 -7.52 4.58 -10.93
C LEU A 75 -8.00 5.49 -12.07
N GLU A 76 -9.02 5.06 -12.83
CA GLU A 76 -9.69 5.87 -13.85
C GLU A 76 -10.37 7.10 -13.23
N SER A 77 -11.00 6.96 -12.07
CA SER A 77 -11.61 8.09 -11.34
C SER A 77 -10.57 9.12 -10.85
N LEU A 78 -9.32 8.69 -10.67
CA LEU A 78 -8.20 9.55 -10.30
C LEU A 78 -7.42 10.08 -11.53
N GLY A 79 -7.80 9.68 -12.75
CA GLY A 79 -7.07 10.04 -13.97
C GLY A 79 -5.73 9.31 -14.15
N LEU A 80 -5.36 8.39 -13.25
CA LEU A 80 -4.07 7.70 -13.27
C LEU A 80 -4.02 6.62 -14.35
N TRP A 81 -5.16 5.95 -14.58
CA TRP A 81 -5.23 4.92 -15.61
C TRP A 81 -5.09 5.51 -17.02
N GLN A 82 -5.70 6.67 -17.27
CA GLN A 82 -5.61 7.38 -18.54
C GLN A 82 -4.19 7.89 -18.79
N LYS A 83 -3.48 8.36 -17.75
CA LYS A 83 -2.06 8.69 -17.87
C LYS A 83 -1.20 7.48 -18.26
N TRP A 84 -1.51 6.31 -17.70
CA TRP A 84 -0.84 5.07 -18.07
C TRP A 84 -1.11 4.67 -19.53
N GLU A 85 -2.37 4.70 -19.96
CA GLU A 85 -2.75 4.40 -21.35
C GLU A 85 -2.19 5.42 -22.35
N ALA A 86 -1.91 6.65 -21.92
CA ALA A 86 -1.31 7.70 -22.75
C ALA A 86 0.22 7.53 -22.95
N LEU A 87 0.89 6.70 -22.14
CA LEU A 87 2.31 6.40 -22.34
C LEU A 87 2.51 5.60 -23.64
N SER A 88 3.66 5.79 -24.30
CA SER A 88 4.01 4.97 -25.46
C SER A 88 4.17 3.49 -25.06
N PRO A 89 3.98 2.54 -25.98
CA PRO A 89 4.27 1.13 -25.70
C PRO A 89 5.72 0.88 -25.24
N GLU A 90 6.69 1.68 -25.73
CA GLU A 90 8.07 1.59 -25.25
C GLU A 90 8.20 2.07 -23.81
N GLU A 91 7.58 3.20 -23.45
CA GLU A 91 7.56 3.72 -22.08
C GLU A 91 6.90 2.74 -21.13
N GLN A 92 5.73 2.17 -21.47
CA GLN A 92 5.05 1.18 -20.65
C GLN A 92 5.93 -0.06 -20.41
N LYS A 93 6.58 -0.57 -21.46
CA LYS A 93 7.50 -1.71 -21.33
C LYS A 93 8.69 -1.36 -20.43
N ALA A 94 9.31 -0.21 -20.65
CA ALA A 94 10.44 0.24 -19.84
C ALA A 94 10.06 0.41 -18.37
N VAL A 95 8.87 0.95 -18.07
CA VAL A 95 8.34 1.04 -16.70
C VAL A 95 8.24 -0.33 -16.05
N LEU A 96 7.68 -1.33 -16.74
CA LEU A 96 7.55 -2.69 -16.20
C LEU A 96 8.92 -3.35 -15.96
N GLU A 97 9.94 -2.95 -16.73
CA GLU A 97 11.34 -3.35 -16.54
C GLU A 97 12.09 -2.51 -15.49
N GLY A 98 11.45 -1.47 -14.93
CA GLY A 98 12.07 -0.53 -13.98
C GLY A 98 13.09 0.42 -14.62
N ARG A 99 13.02 0.63 -15.94
CA ARG A 99 13.89 1.53 -16.71
C ARG A 99 13.19 2.86 -17.01
N VAL A 100 13.98 3.92 -17.07
CA VAL A 100 13.56 5.28 -17.46
C VAL A 100 14.66 5.88 -18.32
N GLU A 101 14.28 6.62 -19.36
CA GLU A 101 15.19 7.26 -20.29
C GLU A 101 14.86 8.76 -20.46
N VAL A 102 15.81 9.54 -20.96
CA VAL A 102 15.58 10.95 -21.31
C VAL A 102 14.52 11.04 -22.41
N GLY A 103 13.59 11.97 -22.27
CA GLY A 103 12.42 12.15 -23.14
C GLY A 103 11.16 11.46 -22.63
N PHE A 104 11.26 10.57 -21.65
CA PHE A 104 10.08 9.90 -21.08
C PHE A 104 9.18 10.89 -20.34
N ASP A 105 7.90 10.58 -20.29
CA ASP A 105 6.94 11.28 -19.44
C ASP A 105 7.31 11.14 -17.95
N GLU A 106 7.15 12.21 -17.18
CA GLU A 106 7.35 12.22 -15.73
C GLU A 106 6.51 11.13 -15.04
N PHE A 107 5.31 10.85 -15.55
CA PHE A 107 4.47 9.79 -15.02
C PHE A 107 5.11 8.41 -15.19
N ALA A 108 5.81 8.15 -16.29
CA ALA A 108 6.55 6.90 -16.50
C ALA A 108 7.66 6.75 -15.46
N LEU A 109 8.40 7.82 -15.17
CA LEU A 109 9.41 7.83 -14.10
C LEU A 109 8.82 7.43 -12.75
N TYR A 110 7.68 8.00 -12.36
CA TYR A 110 7.01 7.64 -11.10
C TYR A 110 6.50 6.20 -11.09
N MET A 111 5.95 5.72 -12.20
CA MET A 111 5.51 4.33 -12.28
C MET A 111 6.69 3.34 -12.26
N ALA A 112 7.85 3.73 -12.78
CA ALA A 112 9.06 2.92 -12.79
C ALA A 112 9.73 2.84 -11.41
N TRP A 113 9.93 3.99 -10.75
CA TRP A 113 10.78 4.14 -9.57
C TRP A 113 10.01 4.56 -8.30
N GLY A 114 8.70 4.79 -8.39
CA GLY A 114 7.89 5.29 -7.28
C GLY A 114 8.02 6.81 -7.09
N PRO A 115 7.52 7.35 -5.96
CA PRO A 115 7.66 8.77 -5.66
C PRO A 115 9.13 9.10 -5.30
N PRO A 116 9.60 10.32 -5.63
CA PRO A 116 10.95 10.75 -5.29
C PRO A 116 11.11 10.91 -3.76
N ALA A 117 12.34 10.79 -3.30
CA ALA A 117 12.75 11.06 -1.92
C ALA A 117 12.71 12.57 -1.62
N ASP A 118 13.12 13.39 -2.59
CA ASP A 118 13.11 14.86 -2.50
C ASP A 118 12.77 15.49 -3.85
N VAL A 119 12.18 16.69 -3.80
CA VAL A 119 11.82 17.48 -4.99
C VAL A 119 12.29 18.92 -4.78
N ARG A 120 13.17 19.38 -5.67
CA ARG A 120 13.66 20.76 -5.69
C ARG A 120 13.26 21.45 -6.97
N THR A 121 12.46 22.51 -6.87
CA THR A 121 12.08 23.32 -8.03
C THR A 121 13.00 24.51 -8.19
N GLU A 122 13.61 24.64 -9.37
CA GLU A 122 14.25 25.87 -9.81
C GLU A 122 13.37 26.62 -10.80
N ARG A 123 13.09 27.89 -10.52
CA ARG A 123 12.25 28.73 -11.37
C ARG A 123 12.99 30.00 -11.76
N THR A 124 13.13 30.20 -13.06
CA THR A 124 13.52 31.48 -13.65
C THR A 124 12.30 32.14 -14.30
N LYS A 125 12.45 33.37 -14.82
CA LYS A 125 11.36 34.09 -15.49
C LYS A 125 10.74 33.32 -16.67
N HIS A 126 11.49 32.43 -17.31
CA HIS A 126 11.09 31.72 -18.54
C HIS A 126 11.15 30.19 -18.43
N ARG A 127 11.59 29.65 -17.29
CA ARG A 127 11.90 28.23 -17.15
C ARG A 127 11.51 27.73 -15.77
N LYS A 128 10.87 26.56 -15.69
CA LYS A 128 10.65 25.82 -14.45
C LYS A 128 11.21 24.42 -14.63
N VAL A 129 12.17 24.04 -13.80
CA VAL A 129 12.76 22.71 -13.78
C VAL A 129 12.56 22.12 -12.40
N ASP A 130 12.03 20.90 -12.34
CA ASP A 130 11.90 20.14 -11.11
C ASP A 130 13.03 19.09 -11.07
N PHE A 131 13.87 19.15 -10.05
CA PHE A 131 14.93 18.17 -9.78
C PHE A 131 14.41 17.16 -8.77
N LEU A 132 14.29 15.91 -9.21
CA LEU A 132 13.73 14.81 -8.44
C LEU A 132 14.86 13.89 -7.98
N THR A 133 15.01 13.72 -6.68
CA THR A 133 16.02 12.82 -6.11
C THR A 133 15.40 11.47 -5.82
N PHE A 134 15.99 10.40 -6.35
CA PHE A 134 15.60 9.02 -6.11
C PHE A 134 16.71 8.30 -5.37
N ILE A 135 16.36 7.53 -4.33
CA ILE A 135 17.30 6.71 -3.57
C ILE A 135 17.05 5.26 -3.93
N ARG A 136 18.05 4.60 -4.53
CA ARG A 136 17.99 3.17 -4.86
C ARG A 136 18.89 2.39 -3.91
N CYS A 137 18.35 1.37 -3.27
CA CYS A 137 19.16 0.49 -2.41
C CYS A 137 20.11 -0.36 -3.27
N THR A 138 21.39 -0.39 -2.92
CA THR A 138 22.45 -1.10 -3.66
C THR A 138 22.97 -2.34 -2.94
N SER A 139 22.69 -2.48 -1.65
CA SER A 139 22.91 -3.71 -0.89
C SER A 139 21.82 -3.93 0.18
N GLY A 140 21.86 -5.08 0.85
CA GLY A 140 20.90 -5.44 1.91
C GLY A 140 19.61 -6.10 1.39
N PRO A 141 18.63 -6.33 2.28
CA PRO A 141 17.42 -7.09 1.97
C PRO A 141 16.49 -6.38 0.97
N ARG A 142 16.71 -5.08 0.70
CA ARG A 142 15.90 -4.27 -0.21
C ARG A 142 16.65 -3.86 -1.48
N THR A 143 17.74 -4.54 -1.81
CA THR A 143 18.54 -4.27 -3.01
C THR A 143 17.66 -4.11 -4.25
N GLY A 144 17.86 -3.01 -4.98
CA GLY A 144 17.13 -2.65 -6.19
C GLY A 144 15.84 -1.86 -5.96
N ALA A 145 15.32 -1.80 -4.73
CA ALA A 145 14.15 -0.99 -4.40
C ALA A 145 14.49 0.51 -4.36
N TYR A 146 13.53 1.32 -4.78
CA TYR A 146 13.55 2.77 -4.57
C TYR A 146 12.82 3.11 -3.27
N VAL A 147 13.39 4.04 -2.50
CA VAL A 147 12.92 4.41 -1.15
C VAL A 147 12.91 5.92 -0.96
N LYS A 148 12.17 6.39 0.05
CA LYS A 148 12.10 7.82 0.39
C LYS A 148 13.24 8.28 1.30
N SER A 149 13.88 7.36 2.01
CA SER A 149 14.99 7.64 2.91
C SER A 149 16.06 6.56 2.77
N ASN A 150 17.34 6.94 2.81
CA ASN A 150 18.46 5.99 2.81
C ASN A 150 18.41 5.01 4.01
N LEU A 151 17.83 5.44 5.14
CA LEU A 151 17.63 4.59 6.32
C LEU A 151 16.71 3.39 6.04
N ASP A 152 15.86 3.49 5.02
CA ASP A 152 14.92 2.44 4.67
C ASP A 152 15.58 1.26 3.93
N CYS A 153 16.84 1.38 3.49
CA CYS A 153 17.52 0.35 2.71
C CYS A 153 18.06 -0.82 3.54
N ASP A 154 18.36 -0.60 4.83
CA ASP A 154 19.06 -1.57 5.69
C ASP A 154 20.35 -2.09 5.02
N GLY A 155 21.14 -1.14 4.49
CA GLY A 155 22.31 -1.39 3.65
C GLY A 155 22.82 -0.11 3.01
N THR A 156 23.55 -0.24 1.90
CA THR A 156 24.03 0.90 1.09
C THR A 156 22.99 1.36 0.08
N SER A 157 23.07 2.61 -0.33
CA SER A 157 22.21 3.21 -1.35
C SER A 157 23.00 4.04 -2.36
N SER A 158 22.41 4.29 -3.51
CA SER A 158 22.86 5.27 -4.50
C SER A 158 21.74 6.28 -4.74
N GLU A 159 22.12 7.54 -4.93
CA GLU A 159 21.16 8.58 -5.33
C GLU A 159 21.15 8.74 -6.85
N THR A 160 20.03 9.19 -7.40
CA THR A 160 19.89 9.54 -8.81
C THR A 160 19.03 10.81 -8.88
N ILE A 161 19.55 11.83 -9.55
CA ILE A 161 18.86 13.11 -9.70
C ILE A 161 18.33 13.20 -11.12
N VAL A 162 17.02 13.39 -11.25
CA VAL A 162 16.34 13.51 -12.54
C VAL A 162 15.83 14.93 -12.71
N ALA A 163 16.18 15.59 -13.80
CA ALA A 163 15.58 16.87 -14.16
C ALA A 163 14.31 16.63 -14.99
N VAL A 164 13.22 17.26 -14.57
CA VAL A 164 11.93 17.23 -15.26
C VAL A 164 11.53 18.65 -15.65
N GLU A 165 11.18 18.82 -16.91
CA GLU A 165 10.72 20.09 -17.46
C GLU A 165 9.51 19.83 -18.37
N ASN A 166 8.43 20.58 -18.18
CA ASN A 166 7.17 20.41 -18.91
C ASN A 166 6.63 18.96 -18.87
N GLY A 167 6.79 18.27 -17.74
CA GLY A 167 6.34 16.89 -17.56
C GLY A 167 7.18 15.84 -18.30
N ARG A 168 8.39 16.20 -18.75
CA ARG A 168 9.31 15.29 -19.47
C ARG A 168 10.64 15.21 -18.76
N VAL A 169 11.21 14.00 -18.71
CA VAL A 169 12.58 13.78 -18.25
C VAL A 169 13.55 14.43 -19.23
N THR A 170 14.33 15.40 -18.79
CA THR A 170 15.33 16.09 -19.62
C THR A 170 16.76 15.67 -19.32
N GLU A 171 17.02 15.19 -18.11
CA GLU A 171 18.35 14.75 -17.70
C GLU A 171 18.27 13.71 -16.57
N ILE A 172 19.20 12.74 -16.56
CA ILE A 172 19.38 11.78 -15.46
C ILE A 172 20.85 11.82 -15.04
N ARG A 173 21.11 12.16 -13.77
CA ARG A 173 22.45 12.26 -13.18
C ARG A 173 22.63 11.25 -12.06
N TYR A 174 23.79 10.60 -12.03
CA TYR A 174 24.23 9.69 -10.98
C TYR A 174 25.32 10.38 -10.16
N PRO A 175 25.00 11.08 -9.06
CA PRO A 175 26.03 11.62 -8.17
C PRO A 175 26.90 10.47 -7.65
N TYR A 176 28.22 10.70 -7.69
CA TYR A 176 29.26 9.73 -7.34
C TYR A 176 29.17 9.22 -5.89
#